data_AF-A0AAJ0EAK3-F1
#
_entry.id   AF-A0AAJ0EAK3-F1
#
_cell.length_a   1.000
_cell.length_b   1.000
_cell.length_c   1.000
_cell.angle_alpha   90.00
_cell.angle_beta   90.00
_cell.angle_gamma   90.00
#
_symmetry.space_group_name_H-M   'P 1'
#
loop_
_entity.id
_entity.type
_entity.pdbx_description
1 polymer ?
#
loop_
_entity_poly.entity_id
_entity_poly.type
_entity_poly.pdbx_seq_one_letter_code
_entity_poly.pdbx_strand_id
1 'polypeptide(L)'
;MPTEGLKKPRAKHACRECNSRRIRCNVTERHPCSNCETAQATCEVIPSRRGRYLRKSKRQKQTEEAASATPEPAAPAASSALTADVAATLASMSTVSPSHGLGGSSEVSQTPFHAETPASCHSSSGTTGGSRFFGESNFITLVPGASGPGNEAATRDGVLKGRLTFPVPQTPQSHDLATSPASVSITMSSATERYLRDEGALTFPDMQSCLPALHAYFAWFHPCFPILDRTDIARRLVTMDISPLLLQAMLFIGSTYCDEATILGMGFKDRSEAKILTYSRARVLFHANWEKDEFTLIQSLFLCSFWRGGPTDWRDVRYWLGAVLTLAQTHGLHRSTRFITKDPHFARMRRRVWWSIYVRERQAAVSLGLPCRIRDEDCDIEPLTPADLEDDADEQQATGFGAPKSEHIHYAIKMIDIARLLGRIMDTHFAPGRGPPAPTEVRELKQQLEDWKQNLPEEMRRGPDDGQSSVLTCLIHLAYK
;
A
#
# COMPACT_ATOMS: atom_id res chain seq x y z
N MET A 1 -51.06 -20.08 24.50
CA MET A 1 -50.15 -19.67 25.58
C MET A 1 -48.91 -20.54 25.51
N PRO A 2 -47.83 -20.01 24.93
CA PRO A 2 -46.60 -19.84 25.70
C PRO A 2 -46.07 -18.41 25.56
N THR A 3 -45.67 -17.82 26.67
CA THR A 3 -45.09 -16.47 26.76
C THR A 3 -43.64 -16.48 26.27
N GLU A 4 -43.40 -15.96 25.07
CA GLU A 4 -42.04 -15.73 24.56
C GLU A 4 -41.34 -14.68 25.43
N GLY A 5 -40.30 -15.12 26.14
CA GLY A 5 -39.48 -14.28 27.00
C GLY A 5 -38.66 -13.27 26.18
N LEU A 6 -39.04 -11.99 26.25
CA LEU A 6 -38.23 -10.86 25.80
C LEU A 6 -36.82 -10.97 26.40
N LYS A 7 -35.81 -11.23 25.54
CA LYS A 7 -34.39 -11.24 25.92
C LYS A 7 -33.98 -9.83 26.39
N LYS A 8 -33.98 -9.61 27.70
CA LYS A 8 -33.57 -8.33 28.29
C LYS A 8 -32.12 -7.99 27.90
N PRO A 9 -31.84 -6.75 27.47
CA PRO A 9 -30.48 -6.32 27.12
C PRO A 9 -29.54 -6.46 28.32
N ARG A 10 -28.27 -6.80 28.06
CA ARG A 10 -27.25 -6.95 29.11
C ARG A 10 -26.96 -5.58 29.72
N ALA A 11 -27.09 -5.45 31.05
CA ALA A 11 -26.76 -4.21 31.76
C ALA A 11 -25.32 -3.75 31.46
N LYS A 12 -25.13 -2.44 31.28
CA LYS A 12 -23.82 -1.84 30.96
C LYS A 12 -22.81 -1.94 32.12
N HIS A 13 -23.31 -2.14 33.34
CA HIS A 13 -22.50 -2.32 34.55
C HIS A 13 -23.08 -3.49 35.37
N ALA A 14 -22.20 -4.20 36.08
CA ALA A 14 -22.58 -5.21 37.06
C ALA A 14 -22.07 -4.78 38.45
N CYS A 15 -22.80 -5.17 39.51
CA CYS A 15 -22.29 -5.06 40.87
C CYS A 15 -21.17 -6.08 41.11
N ARG A 16 -20.37 -5.86 42.17
CA ARG A 16 -19.26 -6.75 42.56
C ARG A 16 -19.71 -8.20 42.74
N GLU A 17 -20.84 -8.42 43.39
CA GLU A 17 -21.37 -9.76 43.70
C GLU A 17 -21.86 -10.53 42.46
N CYS A 18 -22.62 -9.87 41.58
CA CYS A 18 -23.03 -10.54 40.33
C CYS A 18 -21.85 -10.76 39.38
N ASN A 19 -20.85 -9.87 39.41
CA ASN A 19 -19.64 -10.01 38.61
C ASN A 19 -18.75 -11.16 39.10
N SER A 20 -18.57 -11.32 40.42
CA SER A 20 -17.81 -12.44 41.02
C SER A 20 -18.46 -13.78 40.68
N ARG A 21 -19.79 -13.85 40.72
CA ARG A 21 -20.58 -15.05 40.38
C ARG A 21 -20.78 -15.26 38.87
N ARG A 22 -20.30 -14.35 38.02
CA ARG A 22 -20.46 -14.35 36.55
C ARG A 22 -21.92 -14.50 36.07
N ILE A 23 -22.88 -13.95 36.82
CA ILE A 23 -24.32 -13.96 36.47
C ILE A 23 -24.78 -12.61 35.93
N ARG A 24 -25.91 -12.59 35.19
CA ARG A 24 -26.47 -11.35 34.66
C ARG A 24 -26.95 -10.44 35.80
N CYS A 25 -26.43 -9.23 35.83
CA CYS A 25 -26.79 -8.20 36.80
C CYS A 25 -27.76 -7.20 36.16
N ASN A 26 -28.76 -6.73 36.90
CA ASN A 26 -29.64 -5.62 36.50
C ASN A 26 -29.46 -4.37 37.37
N VAL A 27 -28.25 -4.16 37.94
CA VAL A 27 -28.00 -3.04 38.86
C VAL A 27 -28.18 -1.66 38.24
N THR A 28 -28.11 -1.56 36.90
CA THR A 28 -28.42 -0.32 36.17
C THR A 28 -29.91 -0.02 36.07
N GLU A 29 -30.78 -1.02 36.31
CA GLU A 29 -32.24 -0.87 36.31
C GLU A 29 -32.79 -0.70 37.73
N ARG A 30 -32.20 -1.41 38.72
CA ARG A 30 -32.62 -1.38 40.13
C ARG A 30 -31.44 -1.60 41.07
N HIS A 31 -31.43 -0.88 42.19
CA HIS A 31 -30.43 -1.02 43.23
C HIS A 31 -31.10 -1.17 44.62
N PRO A 32 -30.84 -2.24 45.40
CA PRO A 32 -30.04 -3.44 45.07
C PRO A 32 -30.55 -4.19 43.85
N CYS A 33 -29.65 -4.81 43.08
CA CYS A 33 -30.06 -5.61 41.92
C CYS A 33 -30.82 -6.87 42.40
N SER A 34 -31.70 -7.43 41.57
CA SER A 34 -32.60 -8.52 41.96
C SER A 34 -31.86 -9.71 42.59
N ASN A 35 -30.71 -10.10 42.03
CA ASN A 35 -29.92 -11.21 42.57
C ASN A 35 -29.33 -10.91 43.95
N CYS A 36 -28.92 -9.67 44.21
CA CYS A 36 -28.37 -9.27 45.51
C CYS A 36 -29.47 -9.12 46.56
N GLU A 37 -30.66 -8.66 46.16
CA GLU A 37 -31.83 -8.63 47.04
C GLU A 37 -32.25 -10.03 47.47
N THR A 38 -32.37 -10.98 46.52
CA THR A 38 -32.71 -12.37 46.85
C THR A 38 -31.62 -13.04 47.70
N ALA A 39 -30.35 -12.72 47.45
CA ALA A 39 -29.24 -13.27 48.23
C ALA A 39 -29.00 -12.55 49.56
N GLN A 40 -29.78 -11.50 49.88
CA GLN A 40 -29.55 -10.61 51.02
C GLN A 40 -28.08 -10.13 51.12
N ALA A 41 -27.46 -9.87 49.97
CA ALA A 41 -26.05 -9.48 49.85
C ALA A 41 -25.88 -8.00 49.52
N THR A 42 -24.77 -7.41 49.96
CA THR A 42 -24.44 -6.00 49.69
C THR A 42 -24.17 -5.76 48.21
N CYS A 43 -25.02 -4.97 47.56
CA CYS A 43 -24.93 -4.72 46.12
C CYS A 43 -24.05 -3.51 45.81
N GLU A 44 -22.73 -3.68 45.70
CA GLU A 44 -21.82 -2.56 45.36
C GLU A 44 -21.59 -2.45 43.85
N VAL A 45 -21.96 -1.32 43.23
CA VAL A 45 -21.70 -1.05 41.80
C VAL A 45 -20.21 -0.79 41.57
N ILE A 46 -19.61 -1.48 40.60
CA ILE A 46 -18.19 -1.28 40.25
C ILE A 46 -18.04 0.10 39.55
N PRO A 47 -17.28 1.05 40.12
CA PRO A 47 -17.07 2.34 39.48
C PRO A 47 -16.22 2.16 38.21
N SER A 48 -16.70 2.66 37.07
CA SER A 48 -15.95 2.66 35.81
C SER A 48 -14.72 3.56 35.92
N ARG A 49 -13.53 3.03 35.58
CA ARG A 49 -12.26 3.78 35.52
C ARG A 49 -12.13 4.70 34.30
N ARG A 50 -13.17 4.84 33.47
CA ARG A 50 -13.18 5.78 32.33
C ARG A 50 -13.84 7.09 32.77
N GLY A 51 -13.05 8.16 32.81
CA GLY A 51 -13.45 9.49 33.28
C GLY A 51 -14.67 10.08 32.56
N ARG A 52 -15.40 10.93 33.28
CA ARG A 52 -16.60 11.65 32.84
C ARG A 52 -16.20 12.78 31.87
N TYR A 53 -16.47 12.63 30.57
CA TYR A 53 -16.67 13.77 29.68
C TYR A 53 -18.17 14.05 29.55
N LEU A 54 -18.60 15.22 30.03
CA LEU A 54 -19.96 15.73 29.82
C LEU A 54 -20.11 16.15 28.35
N ARG A 55 -20.82 15.37 27.55
CA ARG A 55 -21.22 15.74 26.19
C ARG A 55 -22.58 16.44 26.26
N LYS A 56 -22.61 17.77 26.11
CA LYS A 56 -23.85 18.56 26.03
C LYS A 56 -24.68 18.10 24.82
N SER A 57 -25.92 17.66 25.08
CA SER A 57 -26.91 17.30 24.07
C SER A 57 -27.54 18.56 23.48
N LYS A 58 -27.31 18.82 22.18
CA LYS A 58 -28.15 19.73 21.39
C LYS A 58 -29.36 18.91 20.90
N ARG A 59 -30.42 18.87 21.71
CA ARG A 59 -31.73 18.37 21.28
C ARG A 59 -32.85 19.07 22.04
N GLN A 60 -33.08 20.34 21.71
CA GLN A 60 -34.29 21.09 22.07
C GLN A 60 -34.33 22.41 21.28
N LYS A 61 -34.70 22.31 20.00
CA LYS A 61 -35.32 23.40 19.21
C LYS A 61 -35.76 22.82 17.86
N GLN A 62 -36.86 22.09 17.88
CA GLN A 62 -37.72 21.78 16.72
C GLN A 62 -38.89 20.95 17.26
N THR A 63 -39.73 21.62 18.05
CA THR A 63 -41.07 21.14 18.41
C THR A 63 -41.98 22.35 18.35
N GLU A 64 -42.15 22.92 17.15
CA GLU A 64 -43.13 23.97 16.81
C GLU A 64 -42.90 24.27 15.32
N GLU A 65 -43.37 23.37 14.45
CA GLU A 65 -43.70 23.58 13.03
C GLU A 65 -43.85 22.20 12.36
N ALA A 66 -44.88 21.47 12.79
CA ALA A 66 -45.40 20.31 12.07
C ALA A 66 -46.90 20.24 12.32
N ALA A 67 -47.63 21.13 11.64
CA ALA A 67 -49.07 21.06 11.50
C ALA A 67 -49.43 21.49 10.07
N SER A 68 -49.20 20.61 9.10
CA SER A 68 -50.08 20.45 7.93
C SER A 68 -49.58 19.31 7.01
N ALA A 69 -50.56 18.54 6.53
CA ALA A 69 -50.56 17.67 5.36
C ALA A 69 -50.19 16.18 5.51
N THR A 70 -51.05 15.40 4.85
CA THR A 70 -51.53 14.02 4.99
C THR A 70 -50.71 13.01 4.16
N PRO A 71 -50.84 11.68 4.35
CA PRO A 71 -50.01 10.66 3.68
C PRO A 71 -50.72 9.89 2.55
N GLU A 72 -49.97 9.43 1.53
CA GLU A 72 -50.12 8.16 0.74
C GLU A 72 -49.26 8.18 -0.56
N PRO A 73 -48.99 7.04 -1.26
CA PRO A 73 -48.45 5.74 -0.82
C PRO A 73 -47.18 5.29 -1.62
N ALA A 74 -46.52 4.21 -1.15
CA ALA A 74 -45.41 3.47 -1.80
C ALA A 74 -45.85 2.77 -3.11
N ALA A 75 -45.04 2.41 -4.13
CA ALA A 75 -43.78 1.63 -4.25
C ALA A 75 -43.36 1.62 -5.77
N PRO A 76 -42.42 0.81 -6.32
CA PRO A 76 -41.45 -0.12 -5.72
C PRO A 76 -39.98 0.03 -6.23
N ALA A 77 -39.11 -0.78 -5.64
CA ALA A 77 -37.67 -0.93 -5.90
C ALA A 77 -37.34 -1.51 -7.30
N ALA A 78 -36.17 -1.12 -7.84
CA ALA A 78 -35.54 -1.77 -8.97
C ALA A 78 -34.02 -1.99 -8.73
N SER A 79 -33.71 -3.25 -8.44
CA SER A 79 -32.60 -4.09 -8.94
C SER A 79 -31.14 -3.56 -8.98
N SER A 80 -30.35 -4.12 -8.05
CA SER A 80 -28.88 -4.15 -7.98
C SER A 80 -28.24 -5.17 -8.93
N ALA A 81 -28.36 -4.98 -10.25
CA ALA A 81 -27.82 -5.94 -11.23
C ALA A 81 -26.54 -5.48 -11.97
N LEU A 82 -26.04 -4.26 -11.73
CA LEU A 82 -24.96 -3.67 -12.55
C LEU A 82 -23.52 -4.00 -12.10
N THR A 83 -23.32 -4.64 -10.93
CA THR A 83 -21.98 -4.91 -10.40
C THR A 83 -21.40 -6.26 -10.81
N ALA A 84 -22.19 -7.15 -11.42
CA ALA A 84 -21.73 -8.47 -11.86
C ALA A 84 -21.12 -8.46 -13.27
N ASP A 85 -21.65 -7.63 -14.19
CA ASP A 85 -21.25 -7.67 -15.60
C ASP A 85 -19.88 -7.02 -15.88
N VAL A 86 -19.47 -6.04 -15.08
CA VAL A 86 -18.15 -5.37 -15.23
C VAL A 86 -17.00 -6.28 -14.77
N ALA A 87 -17.24 -7.17 -13.80
CA ALA A 87 -16.27 -8.17 -13.36
C ALA A 87 -16.12 -9.34 -14.35
N ALA A 88 -17.17 -9.63 -15.13
CA ALA A 88 -17.18 -10.73 -16.09
C ALA A 88 -16.41 -10.43 -17.39
N THR A 89 -16.41 -9.17 -17.85
CA THR A 89 -15.75 -8.82 -19.14
C THR A 89 -14.21 -8.84 -19.06
N LEU A 90 -13.62 -8.66 -17.87
CA LEU A 90 -12.17 -8.79 -17.66
C LEU A 90 -11.71 -10.24 -17.36
N ALA A 91 -12.65 -11.16 -17.15
CA ALA A 91 -12.37 -12.57 -16.87
C ALA A 91 -12.31 -13.47 -18.13
N SER A 92 -12.74 -12.96 -19.29
CA SER A 92 -12.92 -13.77 -20.51
C SER A 92 -11.67 -13.98 -21.39
N MET A 93 -10.45 -13.90 -20.84
CA MET A 93 -9.22 -14.29 -21.56
C MET A 93 -8.52 -15.53 -20.98
N SER A 94 -9.25 -16.39 -20.24
CA SER A 94 -8.69 -17.65 -19.72
C SER A 94 -9.04 -18.84 -20.63
N THR A 95 -8.06 -19.32 -21.39
CA THR A 95 -8.12 -20.64 -22.03
C THR A 95 -7.72 -21.73 -21.04
N VAL A 96 -8.51 -22.80 -21.09
CA VAL A 96 -8.50 -24.04 -20.29
C VAL A 96 -7.22 -24.87 -20.50
N SER A 97 -6.74 -25.55 -19.45
CA SER A 97 -6.13 -26.91 -19.55
C SER A 97 -5.94 -27.59 -18.18
N PRO A 98 -5.82 -28.94 -18.14
CA PRO A 98 -6.49 -29.79 -17.15
C PRO A 98 -5.60 -30.29 -16.01
N SER A 99 -6.23 -30.56 -14.87
CA SER A 99 -5.63 -31.21 -13.70
C SER A 99 -5.90 -32.71 -13.69
N HIS A 100 -4.84 -33.52 -13.78
CA HIS A 100 -4.86 -34.93 -13.36
C HIS A 100 -4.67 -35.01 -11.84
N GLY A 101 -5.63 -35.65 -11.16
CA GLY A 101 -5.56 -35.94 -9.74
C GLY A 101 -4.88 -37.28 -9.47
N LEU A 102 -4.03 -37.30 -8.45
CA LEU A 102 -3.66 -38.50 -7.70
C LEU A 102 -3.75 -38.15 -6.21
N GLY A 103 -4.50 -38.97 -5.47
CA GLY A 103 -4.80 -38.80 -4.05
C GLY A 103 -3.96 -39.69 -3.13
N GLY A 104 -4.29 -39.58 -1.83
CA GLY A 104 -3.83 -40.45 -0.73
C GLY A 104 -2.58 -39.90 -0.04
N SER A 105 -2.65 -39.16 1.07
CA SER A 105 -3.07 -39.53 2.43
C SER A 105 -1.89 -39.17 3.35
N SER A 106 -2.09 -38.27 4.32
CA SER A 106 -1.09 -38.03 5.37
C SER A 106 -1.80 -37.84 6.70
N GLU A 107 -1.48 -38.75 7.61
CA GLU A 107 -1.89 -38.77 9.00
C GLU A 107 -1.32 -37.56 9.75
N VAL A 108 -2.15 -36.99 10.62
CA VAL A 108 -1.81 -35.88 11.49
C VAL A 108 -1.07 -36.42 12.71
N SER A 109 0.22 -36.11 12.85
CA SER A 109 0.93 -36.26 14.12
C SER A 109 1.09 -34.90 14.79
N GLN A 110 0.34 -34.71 15.88
CA GLN A 110 0.48 -33.58 16.80
C GLN A 110 1.68 -33.84 17.72
N THR A 111 2.61 -32.89 17.82
CA THR A 111 3.58 -32.82 18.93
C THR A 111 3.43 -31.48 19.64
N PRO A 112 3.53 -31.42 20.99
CA PRO A 112 3.29 -30.19 21.74
C PRO A 112 4.57 -29.35 21.82
N PHE A 113 4.46 -28.06 21.51
CA PHE A 113 5.51 -27.07 21.75
C PHE A 113 5.71 -26.86 23.26
N HIS A 114 6.85 -27.28 23.79
CA HIS A 114 7.39 -26.76 25.04
C HIS A 114 8.14 -25.46 24.76
N ALA A 115 7.64 -24.35 25.31
CA ALA A 115 8.32 -23.06 25.26
C ALA A 115 9.38 -22.99 26.37
N GLU A 116 10.64 -23.23 26.02
CA GLU A 116 11.76 -22.84 26.86
C GLU A 116 12.08 -21.36 26.64
N THR A 117 12.21 -20.61 27.73
CA THR A 117 12.53 -19.18 27.73
C THR A 117 14.05 -19.00 27.57
N PRO A 118 14.57 -18.27 26.57
CA PRO A 118 16.02 -18.07 26.46
C PRO A 118 16.53 -17.12 27.55
N ALA A 119 17.68 -17.47 28.13
CA ALA A 119 18.38 -16.72 29.15
C ALA A 119 18.77 -15.30 28.68
N SER A 120 18.66 -14.33 29.59
CA SER A 120 18.95 -12.91 29.34
C SER A 120 20.41 -12.67 28.98
N CYS A 121 20.65 -12.05 27.82
CA CYS A 121 21.93 -11.46 27.47
C CYS A 121 22.17 -10.18 28.29
N HIS A 122 23.08 -10.26 29.27
CA HIS A 122 23.60 -9.10 29.96
C HIS A 122 24.69 -8.44 29.11
N SER A 123 24.49 -7.20 28.67
CA SER A 123 25.57 -6.32 28.23
C SER A 123 25.92 -5.36 29.38
N SER A 124 27.17 -5.41 29.81
CA SER A 124 27.72 -4.63 30.92
C SER A 124 28.22 -3.26 30.47
N SER A 125 27.62 -2.22 31.08
CA SER A 125 28.22 -0.99 31.60
C SER A 125 29.05 -0.05 30.71
N GLY A 126 28.45 1.12 30.44
CA GLY A 126 29.12 2.42 30.46
C GLY A 126 28.24 3.41 31.24
N THR A 127 28.64 3.76 32.47
CA THR A 127 27.90 4.63 33.40
C THR A 127 28.23 6.11 33.18
N THR A 128 27.25 6.87 32.67
CA THR A 128 26.89 8.24 33.09
C THR A 128 25.50 8.57 32.55
N GLY A 129 24.49 8.79 33.41
CA GLY A 129 23.12 9.22 33.01
C GLY A 129 22.31 8.17 32.23
N GLY A 130 22.16 6.97 32.79
CA GLY A 130 21.92 5.73 32.04
C GLY A 130 20.57 5.58 31.34
N SER A 131 20.48 5.98 30.08
CA SER A 131 19.40 5.54 29.19
C SER A 131 19.26 4.02 29.18
N ARG A 132 18.10 3.48 29.56
CA ARG A 132 17.75 2.07 29.36
C ARG A 132 17.22 1.90 27.94
N PHE A 133 18.05 1.29 27.13
CA PHE A 133 17.72 0.80 25.79
C PHE A 133 16.95 -0.53 25.92
N PHE A 134 15.75 -0.61 25.34
CA PHE A 134 14.89 -1.81 25.42
C PHE A 134 15.15 -2.79 24.26
N GLY A 135 16.29 -2.65 23.56
CA GLY A 135 16.61 -3.40 22.35
C GLY A 135 16.16 -2.70 21.07
N GLU A 136 16.67 -3.17 19.94
CA GLU A 136 16.45 -2.59 18.61
C GLU A 136 14.99 -2.67 18.16
N SER A 137 14.20 -3.57 18.74
CA SER A 137 12.77 -3.74 18.44
C SER A 137 11.86 -2.75 19.17
N ASN A 138 12.40 -1.78 19.93
CA ASN A 138 11.60 -0.82 20.68
C ASN A 138 12.02 0.63 20.39
N PHE A 139 11.07 1.43 19.90
CA PHE A 139 11.27 2.88 19.65
C PHE A 139 11.37 3.72 20.94
N ILE A 140 11.15 3.11 22.10
CA ILE A 140 11.20 3.80 23.39
C ILE A 140 12.60 3.63 23.98
N THR A 141 13.23 4.76 24.31
CA THR A 141 14.42 4.78 25.17
C THR A 141 14.03 5.46 26.49
N LEU A 142 14.29 4.80 27.62
CA LEU A 142 14.01 5.38 28.93
C LEU A 142 15.26 6.12 29.41
N VAL A 143 15.21 7.43 29.59
CA VAL A 143 16.31 8.18 30.22
C VAL A 143 15.96 8.43 31.70
N PRO A 144 16.67 7.81 32.66
CA PRO A 144 16.50 8.11 34.07
C PRO A 144 17.08 9.50 34.38
N GLY A 145 16.22 10.41 34.85
CA GLY A 145 16.65 11.58 35.63
C GLY A 145 17.35 12.72 34.89
N ALA A 146 16.88 13.14 33.70
CA ALA A 146 17.21 14.46 33.19
C ALA A 146 16.32 15.51 33.88
N SER A 147 16.84 16.20 34.90
CA SER A 147 16.26 17.47 35.36
C SER A 147 16.29 18.45 34.19
N GLY A 148 15.12 18.91 33.74
CA GLY A 148 15.06 19.97 32.72
C GLY A 148 15.72 21.26 33.22
N PRO A 149 16.18 22.14 32.31
CA PRO A 149 16.66 23.44 32.72
C PRO A 149 15.47 24.24 33.28
N GLY A 150 15.44 24.46 34.60
CA GLY A 150 14.52 25.42 35.23
C GLY A 150 13.56 24.90 36.29
N ASN A 151 13.92 23.90 37.12
CA ASN A 151 13.15 23.68 38.35
C ASN A 151 14.02 23.10 39.48
N GLU A 152 14.77 23.96 40.16
CA GLU A 152 15.23 23.69 41.51
C GLU A 152 14.05 23.88 42.48
N ALA A 153 13.34 22.79 42.76
CA ALA A 153 12.48 22.74 43.94
C ALA A 153 12.42 21.31 44.47
N ALA A 154 12.84 21.20 45.73
CA ALA A 154 13.00 20.00 46.52
C ALA A 154 11.79 19.05 46.48
N THR A 155 12.05 17.75 46.31
CA THR A 155 11.24 16.72 46.97
C THR A 155 12.15 15.65 47.57
N ARG A 156 12.12 15.57 48.91
CA ARG A 156 12.63 14.47 49.72
C ARG A 156 11.65 13.30 49.56
N ASP A 157 11.83 12.48 48.53
CA ASP A 157 11.50 11.06 48.55
C ASP A 157 12.07 10.38 47.28
N GLY A 158 12.95 9.41 47.50
CA GLY A 158 13.86 8.86 46.50
C GLY A 158 13.22 7.92 45.46
N VAL A 159 12.39 8.45 44.57
CA VAL A 159 12.00 7.75 43.34
C VAL A 159 12.17 8.68 42.14
N LEU A 160 13.34 8.58 41.48
CA LEU A 160 13.57 9.19 40.17
C LEU A 160 12.54 8.63 39.18
N LYS A 161 11.50 9.40 38.87
CA LYS A 161 10.51 9.06 37.85
C LYS A 161 11.19 9.13 36.49
N GLY A 162 11.64 7.99 35.97
CA GLY A 162 12.27 7.92 34.66
C GLY A 162 11.35 8.51 33.59
N ARG A 163 11.88 9.41 32.77
CA ARG A 163 11.12 10.04 31.69
C ARG A 163 11.28 9.19 30.44
N LEU A 164 10.17 8.70 29.90
CA LEU A 164 10.17 8.05 28.60
C LEU A 164 10.34 9.13 27.54
N THR A 165 11.40 9.04 26.76
CA THR A 165 11.63 9.94 25.62
C THR A 165 11.51 9.13 24.34
N PHE A 166 10.68 9.63 23.43
CA PHE A 166 10.63 9.16 22.06
C PHE A 166 11.51 10.10 21.24
N PRO A 167 12.67 9.66 20.71
CA PRO A 167 13.40 10.47 19.76
C PRO A 167 12.56 10.56 18.49
N VAL A 168 11.87 11.70 18.30
CA VAL A 168 11.21 12.02 17.03
C VAL A 168 12.31 12.60 16.13
N PRO A 169 12.65 11.98 14.99
CA PRO A 169 13.54 12.59 14.01
C PRO A 169 12.99 13.96 13.63
N GLN A 170 13.82 15.00 13.62
CA GLN A 170 13.35 16.36 13.39
C GLN A 170 12.82 16.55 11.96
N THR A 171 13.25 15.72 11.00
CA THR A 171 12.66 15.59 9.67
C THR A 171 12.80 14.15 9.14
N PRO A 172 11.97 13.70 8.17
CA PRO A 172 12.17 12.41 7.47
C PRO A 172 13.52 12.29 6.75
N GLN A 173 14.23 13.42 6.59
CA GLN A 173 15.52 13.52 5.89
C GLN A 173 16.70 13.66 6.86
N SER A 174 16.46 13.83 8.17
CA SER A 174 17.52 13.90 9.17
C SER A 174 17.99 12.48 9.51
N HIS A 175 18.78 11.87 8.63
CA HIS A 175 19.62 10.76 9.03
C HIS A 175 20.79 11.31 9.85
N ASP A 176 20.65 11.33 11.17
CA ASP A 176 21.80 11.50 12.06
C ASP A 176 22.70 10.26 11.92
N LEU A 177 23.73 10.38 11.10
CA LEU A 177 24.74 9.34 10.83
C LEU A 177 25.51 8.90 12.09
N ALA A 178 25.34 9.58 13.22
CA ALA A 178 26.18 9.44 14.41
C ALA A 178 25.73 8.36 15.41
N THR A 179 24.58 7.71 15.23
CA THR A 179 24.03 6.80 16.28
C THR A 179 23.42 5.48 15.80
N SER A 180 23.67 5.04 14.56
CA SER A 180 23.24 3.69 14.13
C SER A 180 24.29 2.63 14.49
N PRO A 181 23.99 1.62 15.33
CA PRO A 181 24.90 0.51 15.60
C PRO A 181 25.01 -0.52 14.44
N ALA A 182 24.48 -0.22 13.25
CA ALA A 182 24.40 -1.17 12.15
C ALA A 182 24.95 -0.60 10.84
N SER A 183 26.27 -0.44 10.76
CA SER A 183 26.98 -0.38 9.48
C SER A 183 28.07 -1.46 9.44
N VAL A 184 27.73 -2.68 9.88
CA VAL A 184 28.48 -3.84 9.40
C VAL A 184 28.09 -3.98 7.93
N SER A 185 29.01 -3.67 7.02
CA SER A 185 28.85 -4.01 5.61
C SER A 185 28.80 -5.53 5.53
N ILE A 186 27.60 -6.11 5.61
CA ILE A 186 27.39 -7.54 5.47
C ILE A 186 27.63 -7.85 4.00
N THR A 187 28.89 -8.18 3.70
CA THR A 187 29.28 -8.76 2.42
C THR A 187 28.45 -10.03 2.26
N MET A 188 27.79 -10.18 1.11
CA MET A 188 26.88 -11.30 0.87
C MET A 188 27.62 -12.63 1.07
N SER A 189 27.01 -13.55 1.81
CA SER A 189 27.65 -14.85 2.08
C SER A 189 27.80 -15.65 0.78
N SER A 190 28.89 -16.41 0.66
CA SER A 190 29.11 -17.31 -0.48
C SER A 190 27.99 -18.35 -0.63
N ALA A 191 27.38 -18.76 0.48
CA ALA A 191 26.22 -19.66 0.48
C ALA A 191 24.98 -19.00 -0.17
N THR A 192 24.73 -17.73 0.14
CA THR A 192 23.65 -16.95 -0.48
C THR A 192 23.89 -16.78 -1.98
N GLU A 193 25.12 -16.47 -2.40
CA GLU A 193 25.43 -16.33 -3.82
C GLU A 193 25.21 -17.64 -4.59
N ARG A 194 25.64 -18.77 -4.02
CA ARG A 194 25.40 -20.09 -4.62
C ARG A 194 23.92 -20.40 -4.75
N TYR A 195 23.13 -20.15 -3.70
CA TYR A 195 21.68 -20.30 -3.75
C TYR A 195 21.04 -19.49 -4.88
N LEU A 196 21.45 -18.22 -5.04
CA LEU A 196 20.94 -17.37 -6.12
C LEU A 196 21.30 -17.88 -7.52
N ARG A 197 22.48 -18.47 -7.69
CA ARG A 197 22.87 -19.12 -8.96
C ARG A 197 22.05 -20.38 -9.22
N ASP A 198 21.83 -21.19 -8.20
CA ASP A 198 21.06 -22.44 -8.29
C ASP A 198 19.56 -22.16 -8.61
N GLU A 199 18.99 -21.08 -8.07
CA GLU A 199 17.66 -20.56 -8.45
C GLU A 199 17.63 -19.91 -9.86
N GLY A 200 18.79 -19.78 -10.51
CA GLY A 200 18.95 -19.13 -11.80
C GLY A 200 18.72 -17.62 -11.76
N ALA A 201 18.76 -16.99 -10.59
CA ALA A 201 18.47 -15.57 -10.43
C ALA A 201 19.49 -14.65 -11.11
N LEU A 202 20.73 -15.15 -11.23
CA LEU A 202 21.84 -14.50 -11.94
C LEU A 202 21.99 -15.02 -13.39
N THR A 203 21.05 -15.83 -13.87
CA THR A 203 21.05 -16.40 -15.21
C THR A 203 20.09 -15.64 -16.11
N PHE A 204 20.61 -15.17 -17.22
CA PHE A 204 19.89 -14.37 -18.22
C PHE A 204 20.05 -15.02 -19.60
N PRO A 205 19.04 -14.90 -20.50
CA PRO A 205 19.27 -15.14 -21.92
C PRO A 205 20.38 -14.21 -22.44
N ASP A 206 21.00 -14.57 -23.56
CA ASP A 206 21.95 -13.66 -24.18
C ASP A 206 21.27 -12.32 -24.57
N MET A 207 22.09 -11.28 -24.72
CA MET A 207 21.58 -9.93 -24.95
C MET A 207 20.72 -9.84 -26.22
N GLN A 208 21.05 -10.57 -27.28
CA GLN A 208 20.28 -10.53 -28.54
C GLN A 208 18.90 -11.15 -28.35
N SER A 209 18.82 -12.27 -27.62
CA SER A 209 17.56 -12.97 -27.35
C SER A 209 16.61 -12.17 -26.45
N CYS A 210 17.15 -11.43 -25.48
CA CYS A 210 16.31 -10.66 -24.55
C CYS A 210 16.00 -9.22 -25.00
N LEU A 211 16.77 -8.65 -25.93
CA LEU A 211 16.60 -7.28 -26.40
C LEU A 211 15.18 -6.98 -26.94
N PRO A 212 14.51 -7.85 -27.73
CA PRO A 212 13.14 -7.60 -28.17
C PRO A 212 12.12 -7.51 -27.01
N ALA A 213 12.33 -8.25 -25.91
CA ALA A 213 11.50 -8.12 -24.72
C ALA A 213 11.70 -6.77 -24.02
N LEU A 214 12.93 -6.25 -24.01
CA LEU A 214 13.23 -4.90 -23.50
C LEU A 214 12.64 -3.80 -24.40
N HIS A 215 12.66 -3.97 -25.73
CA HIS A 215 11.93 -3.07 -26.62
C HIS A 215 10.41 -3.10 -26.34
N ALA A 216 9.85 -4.28 -26.10
CA ALA A 216 8.43 -4.42 -25.75
C ALA A 216 8.09 -3.71 -24.43
N TYR A 217 8.98 -3.76 -23.43
CA TYR A 217 8.85 -2.97 -22.20
C TYR A 217 8.74 -1.46 -22.52
N PHE A 218 9.67 -0.92 -23.30
CA PHE A 218 9.68 0.51 -23.62
C PHE A 218 8.57 0.93 -24.57
N ALA A 219 8.06 0.03 -25.40
CA ALA A 219 6.98 0.32 -26.33
C ALA A 219 5.60 0.31 -25.65
N TRP A 220 5.35 -0.64 -24.75
CA TRP A 220 3.99 -0.91 -24.26
C TRP A 220 3.77 -0.58 -22.79
N PHE A 221 4.80 -0.71 -21.95
CA PHE A 221 4.68 -0.49 -20.51
C PHE A 221 5.16 0.90 -20.09
N HIS A 222 6.33 1.31 -20.58
CA HIS A 222 6.96 2.57 -20.22
C HIS A 222 6.08 3.82 -20.47
N PRO A 223 5.27 3.91 -21.56
CA PRO A 223 4.33 5.02 -21.73
C PRO A 223 3.31 5.16 -20.60
N CYS A 224 2.91 4.06 -19.97
CA CYS A 224 1.96 4.05 -18.86
C CYS A 224 2.64 4.36 -17.53
N PHE A 225 3.87 3.89 -17.36
CA PHE A 225 4.64 4.00 -16.13
C PHE A 225 6.12 4.29 -16.45
N PRO A 226 6.48 5.57 -16.70
CA PRO A 226 7.79 5.98 -17.19
C PRO A 226 8.84 5.99 -16.07
N ILE A 227 9.00 4.89 -15.35
CA ILE A 227 9.82 4.81 -14.14
C ILE A 227 11.32 4.65 -14.41
N LEU A 228 11.73 4.44 -15.66
CA LEU A 228 13.12 4.27 -16.09
C LEU A 228 13.50 5.34 -17.11
N ASP A 229 14.78 5.66 -17.20
CA ASP A 229 15.33 6.52 -18.24
C ASP A 229 15.84 5.67 -19.42
N ARG A 230 15.43 6.00 -20.65
CA ARG A 230 15.76 5.19 -21.84
C ARG A 230 17.25 5.19 -22.12
N THR A 231 17.89 6.36 -21.99
CA THR A 231 19.30 6.59 -22.27
C THR A 231 20.17 5.91 -21.24
N ASP A 232 19.82 6.06 -19.97
CA ASP A 232 20.48 5.41 -18.85
C ASP A 232 20.46 3.89 -19.00
N ILE A 233 19.30 3.31 -19.31
CA ILE A 233 19.16 1.86 -19.48
C ILE A 233 19.93 1.36 -20.70
N ALA A 234 19.84 2.03 -21.85
CA ALA A 234 20.62 1.64 -23.04
C ALA A 234 22.12 1.66 -22.76
N ARG A 235 22.61 2.72 -22.12
CA ARG A 235 24.01 2.84 -21.71
C ARG A 235 24.42 1.70 -20.76
N ARG A 236 23.63 1.42 -19.71
CA ARG A 236 23.90 0.35 -18.73
C ARG A 236 23.91 -1.04 -19.37
N LEU A 237 23.06 -1.29 -20.36
CA LEU A 237 23.05 -2.56 -21.10
C LEU A 237 24.32 -2.73 -21.93
N VAL A 238 24.79 -1.68 -22.61
CA VAL A 238 26.04 -1.70 -23.39
C VAL A 238 27.26 -1.89 -22.48
N THR A 239 27.30 -1.22 -21.33
CA THR A 239 28.40 -1.36 -20.36
C THR A 239 28.29 -2.61 -19.49
N MET A 240 27.22 -3.40 -19.64
CA MET A 240 26.89 -4.56 -18.80
C MET A 240 26.83 -4.21 -17.30
N ASP A 241 26.44 -2.97 -16.98
CA ASP A 241 26.35 -2.41 -15.63
C ASP A 241 24.88 -2.18 -15.25
N ILE A 242 24.06 -3.21 -15.46
CA ILE A 242 22.66 -3.22 -15.08
C ILE A 242 22.45 -4.16 -13.90
N SER A 243 21.66 -3.71 -12.93
CA SER A 243 21.29 -4.53 -11.79
C SER A 243 20.61 -5.83 -12.25
N PRO A 244 21.05 -7.00 -11.76
CA PRO A 244 20.36 -8.26 -11.99
C PRO A 244 18.90 -8.22 -11.54
N LEU A 245 18.61 -7.54 -10.42
CA LEU A 245 17.25 -7.41 -9.91
C LEU A 245 16.38 -6.61 -10.89
N LEU A 246 16.89 -5.47 -11.35
CA LEU A 246 16.19 -4.63 -12.31
C LEU A 246 15.99 -5.35 -13.64
N LEU A 247 17.03 -6.01 -14.16
CA LEU A 247 16.95 -6.71 -15.44
C LEU A 247 15.94 -7.87 -15.39
N GLN A 248 15.92 -8.69 -14.33
CA GLN A 248 14.90 -9.73 -14.17
C GLN A 248 13.49 -9.13 -14.14
N ALA A 249 13.31 -8.01 -13.42
CA ALA A 249 12.02 -7.33 -13.32
C ALA A 249 11.59 -6.68 -14.65
N MET A 250 12.53 -6.14 -15.42
CA MET A 250 12.27 -5.62 -16.77
C MET A 250 11.88 -6.74 -17.74
N LEU A 251 12.57 -7.89 -17.71
CA LEU A 251 12.23 -9.04 -18.55
C LEU A 251 10.88 -9.65 -18.17
N PHE A 252 10.52 -9.65 -16.88
CA PHE A 252 9.19 -10.03 -16.43
C PHE A 252 8.08 -9.20 -17.09
N ILE A 253 8.25 -7.88 -17.10
CA ILE A 253 7.29 -6.99 -17.74
C ILE A 253 7.36 -7.12 -19.27
N GLY A 254 8.55 -7.12 -19.85
CA GLY A 254 8.76 -7.26 -21.29
C GLY A 254 8.12 -8.53 -21.86
N SER A 255 8.24 -9.65 -21.14
CA SER A 255 7.60 -10.93 -21.48
C SER A 255 6.07 -10.84 -21.51
N THR A 256 5.46 -9.86 -20.83
CA THR A 256 4.02 -9.64 -20.92
C THR A 256 3.60 -9.08 -22.28
N TYR A 257 4.49 -8.43 -23.02
CA TYR A 257 4.16 -7.67 -24.24
C TYR A 257 4.89 -8.12 -25.50
N CYS A 258 6.04 -8.79 -25.41
CA CYS A 258 6.77 -9.26 -26.59
C CYS A 258 5.99 -10.35 -27.36
N ASP A 259 6.43 -10.69 -28.57
CA ASP A 259 5.84 -11.78 -29.34
C ASP A 259 6.26 -13.16 -28.81
N GLU A 260 5.59 -14.21 -29.29
CA GLU A 260 5.87 -15.59 -28.90
C GLU A 260 7.25 -16.07 -29.38
N ALA A 261 7.71 -15.60 -30.54
CA ALA A 261 9.03 -15.92 -31.07
C ALA A 261 10.15 -15.44 -30.12
N THR A 262 10.00 -14.25 -29.54
CA THR A 262 10.93 -13.70 -28.53
C THR A 262 10.95 -14.57 -27.27
N ILE A 263 9.79 -15.03 -26.80
CA ILE A 263 9.70 -15.90 -25.62
C ILE A 263 10.47 -17.21 -25.83
N LEU A 264 10.26 -17.85 -26.99
CA LEU A 264 10.96 -19.09 -27.37
C LEU A 264 12.46 -18.83 -27.58
N GLY A 265 12.83 -17.70 -28.20
CA GLY A 265 14.21 -17.29 -28.42
C GLY A 265 14.98 -17.06 -27.11
N MET A 266 14.31 -16.54 -26.07
CA MET A 266 14.88 -16.44 -24.72
C MET A 266 15.03 -17.81 -24.01
N GLY A 267 14.57 -18.90 -24.63
CA GLY A 267 14.68 -20.26 -24.08
C GLY A 267 13.57 -20.65 -23.12
N PHE A 268 12.47 -19.89 -23.07
CA PHE A 268 11.28 -20.27 -22.31
C PHE A 268 10.32 -21.07 -23.18
N LYS A 269 9.59 -21.99 -22.56
CA LYS A 269 8.55 -22.80 -23.21
C LYS A 269 7.38 -21.94 -23.68
N ASP A 270 6.93 -21.03 -22.82
CA ASP A 270 5.76 -20.18 -23.07
C ASP A 270 5.81 -18.90 -22.22
N ARG A 271 4.88 -17.98 -22.50
CA ARG A 271 4.81 -16.68 -21.83
C ARG A 271 4.57 -16.82 -20.32
N SER A 272 3.83 -17.84 -19.90
CA SER A 272 3.52 -18.08 -18.49
C SER A 272 4.80 -18.44 -17.74
N GLU A 273 5.57 -19.40 -18.27
CA GLU A 273 6.86 -19.79 -17.71
C GLU A 273 7.84 -18.61 -17.66
N ALA A 274 7.98 -17.86 -18.76
CA ALA A 274 8.86 -16.69 -18.82
C ALA A 274 8.54 -15.70 -17.69
N LYS A 275 7.25 -15.38 -17.50
CA LYS A 275 6.81 -14.46 -16.46
C LYS A 275 7.01 -15.01 -15.05
N ILE A 276 6.68 -16.28 -14.81
CA ILE A 276 6.86 -16.93 -13.50
C ILE A 276 8.34 -16.93 -13.11
N LEU A 277 9.23 -17.35 -14.01
CA LEU A 277 10.65 -17.50 -13.71
C LEU A 277 11.34 -16.15 -13.53
N THR A 278 11.14 -15.20 -14.44
CA THR A 278 11.74 -13.85 -14.32
C THR A 278 11.27 -13.12 -13.05
N TYR A 279 9.98 -13.19 -12.71
CA TYR A 279 9.47 -12.66 -11.45
C TYR A 279 10.06 -13.39 -10.23
N SER A 280 10.08 -14.73 -10.22
CA SER A 280 10.60 -15.49 -9.08
C SER A 280 12.09 -15.20 -8.84
N ARG A 281 12.86 -15.06 -9.92
CA ARG A 281 14.27 -14.67 -9.91
C ARG A 281 14.49 -13.26 -9.35
N ALA A 282 13.69 -12.27 -9.79
CA ALA A 282 13.71 -10.94 -9.19
C ALA A 282 13.37 -10.98 -7.69
N ARG A 283 12.35 -11.75 -7.31
CA ARG A 283 11.92 -11.89 -5.90
C ARG A 283 13.02 -12.47 -5.00
N VAL A 284 13.75 -13.51 -5.44
CA VAL A 284 14.84 -14.07 -4.61
C VAL A 284 16.03 -13.12 -4.48
N LEU A 285 16.34 -12.32 -5.52
CA LEU A 285 17.35 -11.26 -5.43
C LEU A 285 16.96 -10.18 -4.42
N PHE A 286 15.68 -9.79 -4.40
CA PHE A 286 15.16 -8.86 -3.39
C PHE A 286 15.29 -9.44 -1.98
N HIS A 287 14.87 -10.69 -1.76
CA HIS A 287 14.96 -11.33 -0.43
C HIS A 287 16.40 -11.56 0.04
N ALA A 288 17.35 -11.71 -0.88
CA ALA A 288 18.77 -11.76 -0.57
C ALA A 288 19.41 -10.39 -0.33
N ASN A 289 18.63 -9.29 -0.40
CA ASN A 289 19.10 -7.92 -0.28
C ASN A 289 20.22 -7.61 -1.29
N TRP A 290 20.09 -8.11 -2.53
CA TRP A 290 21.11 -7.99 -3.58
C TRP A 290 21.32 -6.53 -4.01
N GLU A 291 20.23 -5.83 -4.33
CA GLU A 291 20.29 -4.44 -4.79
C GLU A 291 20.63 -3.49 -3.64
N LYS A 292 21.62 -2.62 -3.86
CA LYS A 292 22.09 -1.64 -2.88
C LYS A 292 21.69 -0.23 -3.25
N ASP A 293 21.51 0.05 -4.53
CA ASP A 293 20.95 1.32 -4.99
C ASP A 293 19.44 1.33 -4.72
N GLU A 294 19.05 2.09 -3.71
CA GLU A 294 17.68 2.15 -3.20
C GLU A 294 16.70 2.64 -4.27
N PHE A 295 17.17 3.47 -5.20
CA PHE A 295 16.35 3.97 -6.28
C PHE A 295 16.05 2.87 -7.33
N THR A 296 17.08 2.13 -7.75
CA THR A 296 16.97 0.93 -8.59
C THR A 296 16.12 -0.15 -7.91
N LEU A 297 16.23 -0.29 -6.60
CA LEU A 297 15.39 -1.19 -5.81
C LEU A 297 13.91 -0.78 -5.89
N ILE A 298 13.59 0.49 -5.65
CA ILE A 298 12.21 1.02 -5.77
C ILE A 298 11.64 0.76 -7.17
N GLN A 299 12.41 1.06 -8.23
CA GLN A 299 12.01 0.80 -9.60
C GLN A 299 11.73 -0.69 -9.85
N SER A 300 12.61 -1.57 -9.39
CA SER A 300 12.47 -3.02 -9.55
C SER A 300 11.24 -3.58 -8.81
N LEU A 301 10.98 -3.10 -7.59
CA LEU A 301 9.82 -3.50 -6.81
C LEU A 301 8.51 -2.95 -7.38
N PHE A 302 8.54 -1.75 -7.98
CA PHE A 302 7.41 -1.24 -8.73
C PHE A 302 7.06 -2.17 -9.90
N LEU A 303 8.05 -2.68 -10.65
CA LEU A 303 7.81 -3.67 -11.70
C LEU A 303 7.26 -4.98 -11.13
N CYS A 304 7.79 -5.47 -10.01
CA CYS A 304 7.28 -6.67 -9.33
C CYS A 304 5.80 -6.53 -8.91
N SER A 305 5.31 -5.31 -8.68
CA SER A 305 3.91 -5.07 -8.33
C SER A 305 2.90 -5.46 -9.42
N PHE A 306 3.33 -5.72 -10.66
CA PHE A 306 2.46 -6.25 -11.71
C PHE A 306 2.24 -7.76 -11.63
N TRP A 307 2.88 -8.43 -10.67
CA TRP A 307 2.55 -9.81 -10.32
C TRP A 307 1.19 -9.88 -9.63
N ARG A 308 0.26 -10.69 -10.18
CA ARG A 308 -1.04 -10.94 -9.57
C ARG A 308 -1.08 -12.20 -8.70
N GLY A 309 -0.12 -13.10 -8.90
CA GLY A 309 -0.07 -14.38 -8.19
C GLY A 309 -1.24 -15.31 -8.52
N GLY A 310 -1.19 -16.51 -7.94
CA GLY A 310 -2.36 -17.39 -7.86
C GLY A 310 -3.24 -17.02 -6.66
N PRO A 311 -4.45 -17.59 -6.55
CA PRO A 311 -5.39 -17.28 -5.46
C PRO A 311 -4.86 -17.46 -4.03
N THR A 312 -3.79 -18.26 -3.86
CA THR A 312 -3.15 -18.56 -2.57
C THR A 312 -1.84 -17.80 -2.36
N ASP A 313 -1.36 -17.04 -3.34
CA ASP A 313 -0.11 -16.28 -3.20
C ASP A 313 -0.39 -15.01 -2.40
N TRP A 314 0.16 -14.96 -1.19
CA TRP A 314 0.06 -13.78 -0.34
C TRP A 314 0.95 -12.62 -0.82
N ARG A 315 1.91 -12.87 -1.72
CA ARG A 315 2.76 -11.85 -2.36
C ARG A 315 2.14 -11.38 -3.66
N ASP A 316 0.90 -10.92 -3.54
CA ASP A 316 0.14 -10.36 -4.65
C ASP A 316 0.57 -8.93 -4.99
N VAL A 317 -0.16 -8.30 -5.91
CA VAL A 317 -0.01 -6.89 -6.27
C VAL A 317 0.06 -5.97 -5.04
N ARG A 318 -0.73 -6.26 -4.01
CA ARG A 318 -0.90 -5.40 -2.85
C ARG A 318 0.26 -5.49 -1.87
N TYR A 319 0.90 -6.65 -1.75
CA TYR A 319 2.15 -6.82 -1.01
C TYR A 319 3.27 -5.97 -1.62
N TRP A 320 3.53 -6.14 -2.92
CA TRP A 320 4.60 -5.43 -3.62
C TRP A 320 4.37 -3.92 -3.67
N LEU A 321 3.13 -3.48 -3.89
CA LEU A 321 2.80 -2.05 -3.77
C LEU A 321 3.03 -1.51 -2.36
N GLY A 322 2.74 -2.30 -1.33
CA GLY A 322 3.06 -1.93 0.05
C GLY A 322 4.57 -1.76 0.28
N ALA A 323 5.38 -2.69 -0.23
CA ALA A 323 6.84 -2.64 -0.12
C ALA A 323 7.42 -1.41 -0.84
N VAL A 324 7.06 -1.20 -2.12
CA VAL A 324 7.58 -0.05 -2.89
C VAL A 324 7.10 1.28 -2.33
N LEU A 325 5.85 1.38 -1.85
CA LEU A 325 5.33 2.60 -1.24
C LEU A 325 6.07 2.93 0.06
N THR A 326 6.32 1.92 0.90
CA THR A 326 7.07 2.10 2.16
C THR A 326 8.47 2.66 1.87
N LEU A 327 9.19 2.08 0.91
CA LEU A 327 10.51 2.56 0.52
C LEU A 327 10.44 3.97 -0.11
N ALA A 328 9.55 4.18 -1.08
CA ALA A 328 9.39 5.50 -1.71
C ALA A 328 9.08 6.60 -0.70
N GLN A 329 8.24 6.33 0.30
CA GLN A 329 7.94 7.27 1.38
C GLN A 329 9.14 7.48 2.31
N THR A 330 9.85 6.41 2.67
CA THR A 330 11.08 6.49 3.49
C THR A 330 12.15 7.36 2.82
N HIS A 331 12.33 7.25 1.50
CA HIS A 331 13.24 8.09 0.72
C HIS A 331 12.66 9.46 0.32
N GLY A 332 11.47 9.79 0.83
CA GLY A 332 10.83 11.09 0.62
C GLY A 332 10.41 11.36 -0.83
N LEU A 333 10.17 10.35 -1.67
CA LEU A 333 9.75 10.55 -3.07
C LEU A 333 8.39 11.26 -3.18
N HIS A 334 7.58 11.21 -2.13
CA HIS A 334 6.31 11.96 -2.01
C HIS A 334 6.50 13.44 -1.67
N ARG A 335 7.73 13.86 -1.38
CA ARG A 335 8.05 15.21 -0.93
C ARG A 335 8.74 16.04 -2.01
N SER A 336 8.44 17.34 -2.07
CA SER A 336 9.15 18.29 -2.94
C SER A 336 10.64 18.34 -2.59
N THR A 337 11.47 18.32 -3.63
CA THR A 337 12.93 18.48 -3.50
C THR A 337 13.44 19.79 -4.06
N ARG A 338 12.54 20.76 -4.37
CA ARG A 338 12.87 22.03 -5.03
C ARG A 338 13.99 22.82 -4.36
N PHE A 339 14.17 22.67 -3.06
CA PHE A 339 15.19 23.38 -2.27
C PHE A 339 16.35 22.48 -1.80
N ILE A 340 16.31 21.19 -2.14
CA ILE A 340 17.25 20.17 -1.61
C ILE A 340 18.18 19.67 -2.70
N THR A 341 17.64 19.21 -3.84
CA THR A 341 18.47 18.71 -4.95
C THR A 341 18.69 19.79 -5.99
N LYS A 342 19.94 19.91 -6.45
CA LYS A 342 20.30 20.74 -7.61
C LYS A 342 20.38 19.92 -8.90
N ASP A 343 20.26 18.61 -8.82
CA ASP A 343 20.26 17.71 -9.98
C ASP A 343 18.87 17.67 -10.62
N PRO A 344 18.68 18.28 -11.80
CA PRO A 344 17.39 18.31 -12.48
C PRO A 344 16.98 16.93 -13.00
N HIS A 345 17.93 16.09 -13.45
CA HIS A 345 17.65 14.77 -13.99
C HIS A 345 17.09 13.87 -12.88
N PHE A 346 17.75 13.84 -11.71
CA PHE A 346 17.25 13.11 -10.56
C PHE A 346 15.88 13.62 -10.09
N ALA A 347 15.65 14.95 -10.09
CA ALA A 347 14.35 15.52 -9.74
C ALA A 347 13.22 15.10 -10.70
N ARG A 348 13.48 15.09 -12.02
CA ARG A 348 12.55 14.56 -13.05
C ARG A 348 12.21 13.11 -12.77
N MET A 349 13.22 12.28 -12.52
CA MET A 349 13.03 10.85 -12.29
C MET A 349 12.24 10.55 -11.00
N ARG A 350 12.49 11.31 -9.91
CA ARG A 350 11.67 11.18 -8.67
C ARG A 350 10.19 11.43 -8.94
N ARG A 351 9.84 12.47 -9.71
CA ARG A 351 8.46 12.77 -10.10
C ARG A 351 7.86 11.63 -10.93
N ARG A 352 8.58 11.15 -11.95
CA ARG A 352 8.17 10.01 -12.78
C ARG A 352 7.84 8.78 -11.93
N VAL A 353 8.73 8.39 -11.02
CA VAL A 353 8.57 7.21 -10.16
C VAL A 353 7.43 7.38 -9.17
N TRP A 354 7.37 8.51 -8.45
CA TRP A 354 6.31 8.75 -7.47
C TRP A 354 4.92 8.73 -8.11
N TRP A 355 4.72 9.46 -9.21
CA TRP A 355 3.42 9.52 -9.86
C TRP A 355 3.01 8.20 -10.51
N SER A 356 3.97 7.37 -10.94
CA SER A 356 3.69 6.00 -11.40
C SER A 356 3.21 5.10 -10.25
N ILE A 357 3.87 5.17 -9.08
CA ILE A 357 3.42 4.48 -7.85
C ILE A 357 2.02 4.95 -7.45
N TYR A 358 1.79 6.26 -7.49
CA TYR A 358 0.51 6.88 -7.14
C TYR A 358 -0.64 6.32 -7.99
N VAL A 359 -0.50 6.37 -9.31
CA VAL A 359 -1.51 5.85 -10.24
C VAL A 359 -1.77 4.36 -9.98
N ARG A 360 -0.70 3.57 -9.87
CA ARG A 360 -0.83 2.11 -9.70
C ARG A 360 -1.49 1.72 -8.39
N GLU A 361 -1.17 2.40 -7.28
CA GLU A 361 -1.80 2.13 -5.98
C GLU A 361 -3.29 2.46 -5.99
N ARG A 362 -3.70 3.58 -6.60
CA ARG A 362 -5.12 3.94 -6.73
C ARG A 362 -5.89 2.93 -7.58
N GLN A 363 -5.32 2.50 -8.71
CA GLN A 363 -5.92 1.47 -9.56
C GLN A 363 -6.06 0.13 -8.83
N ALA A 364 -5.02 -0.30 -8.12
CA ALA A 364 -5.04 -1.55 -7.37
C ALA A 364 -6.03 -1.50 -6.19
N ALA A 365 -6.08 -0.40 -5.46
CA ALA A 365 -7.01 -0.18 -4.36
C ALA A 365 -8.47 -0.33 -4.82
N VAL A 366 -8.86 0.35 -5.91
CA VAL A 366 -10.21 0.21 -6.49
C VAL A 366 -10.49 -1.22 -6.93
N SER A 367 -9.57 -1.80 -7.71
CA SER A 367 -9.77 -3.14 -8.29
C SER A 367 -9.94 -4.22 -7.21
N LEU A 368 -9.34 -4.03 -6.03
CA LEU A 368 -9.42 -4.95 -4.90
C LEU A 368 -10.49 -4.55 -3.88
N GLY A 369 -11.16 -3.40 -4.04
CA GLY A 369 -12.09 -2.86 -3.05
C GLY A 369 -11.43 -2.54 -1.70
N LEU A 370 -10.18 -2.09 -1.71
CA LEU A 370 -9.38 -1.83 -0.51
C LEU A 370 -9.07 -0.33 -0.37
N PRO A 371 -8.87 0.17 0.86
CA PRO A 371 -8.45 1.55 1.06
C PRO A 371 -7.09 1.81 0.42
N CYS A 372 -6.93 2.99 -0.14
CA CYS A 372 -5.64 3.47 -0.58
C CYS A 372 -4.72 3.77 0.58
N ARG A 373 -3.42 3.52 0.39
CA ARG A 373 -2.39 3.83 1.38
C ARG A 373 -1.82 5.23 1.27
N ILE A 374 -2.02 5.88 0.13
CA ILE A 374 -1.53 7.25 -0.10
C ILE A 374 -2.61 8.23 0.37
N ARG A 375 -2.19 9.16 1.22
CA ARG A 375 -2.99 10.31 1.63
C ARG A 375 -2.48 11.52 0.88
N ASP A 376 -3.37 12.21 0.19
CA ASP A 376 -2.97 13.33 -0.68
C ASP A 376 -2.42 14.49 0.16
N GLU A 377 -2.87 14.65 1.42
CA GLU A 377 -2.40 15.69 2.33
C GLU A 377 -0.94 15.49 2.79
N ASP A 378 -0.43 14.27 2.69
CA ASP A 378 0.95 13.95 3.09
C ASP A 378 1.95 14.22 1.95
N CYS A 379 1.46 14.51 0.73
CA CYS A 379 2.25 14.66 -0.49
C CYS A 379 2.38 16.14 -0.91
N ASP A 380 3.61 16.63 -1.09
CA ASP A 380 3.87 17.98 -1.62
C ASP A 380 4.81 17.99 -2.84
N ILE A 381 5.13 16.81 -3.40
CA ILE A 381 5.84 16.69 -4.67
C ILE A 381 5.07 17.35 -5.82
N GLU A 382 5.82 18.00 -6.71
CA GLU A 382 5.28 18.74 -7.84
C GLU A 382 4.56 17.81 -8.84
N PRO A 383 3.53 18.30 -9.54
CA PRO A 383 2.87 17.54 -10.59
C PRO A 383 3.85 17.16 -11.70
N LEU A 384 3.59 16.04 -12.37
CA LEU A 384 4.33 15.64 -13.57
C LEU A 384 4.04 16.60 -14.73
N THR A 385 5.08 17.03 -15.40
CA THR A 385 5.02 17.97 -16.54
C THR A 385 5.56 17.32 -17.82
N PRO A 386 5.25 17.87 -19.02
CA PRO A 386 5.81 17.36 -20.27
C PRO A 386 7.35 17.28 -20.28
N ALA A 387 8.01 18.32 -19.76
CA ALA A 387 9.47 18.39 -19.64
C ALA A 387 10.08 17.31 -18.73
N ASP A 388 9.27 16.71 -17.84
CA ASP A 388 9.71 15.56 -17.08
C ASP A 388 9.79 14.31 -17.95
N LEU A 389 9.01 14.19 -19.02
CA LEU A 389 8.80 12.99 -19.84
C LEU A 389 9.49 13.04 -21.21
N GLU A 390 9.93 14.21 -21.63
CA GLU A 390 10.74 14.41 -22.83
C GLU A 390 12.17 13.90 -22.61
N ASP A 391 12.74 13.27 -23.63
CA ASP A 391 14.15 12.89 -23.66
C ASP A 391 14.97 14.05 -24.26
N ASP A 392 16.22 14.21 -23.85
CA ASP A 392 17.11 15.22 -24.42
C ASP A 392 17.47 14.84 -25.88
N ALA A 393 17.46 15.82 -26.81
CA ALA A 393 17.44 15.56 -28.27
C ALA A 393 18.64 14.74 -28.79
N ASP A 394 19.81 14.88 -28.15
CA ASP A 394 21.04 14.15 -28.51
C ASP A 394 20.99 12.66 -28.09
N GLU A 395 20.10 12.31 -27.16
CA GLU A 395 20.03 10.95 -26.59
C GLU A 395 19.14 10.01 -27.40
N GLN A 396 18.20 10.54 -28.18
CA GLN A 396 17.16 9.80 -28.89
C GLN A 396 17.69 8.89 -30.02
N GLN A 397 18.89 9.15 -30.55
CA GLN A 397 19.53 8.30 -31.56
C GLN A 397 20.38 7.16 -30.98
N ALA A 398 20.72 7.21 -29.69
CA ALA A 398 21.68 6.30 -29.08
C ALA A 398 21.06 5.07 -28.39
N THR A 399 19.76 5.12 -28.04
CA THR A 399 19.19 4.14 -27.08
C THR A 399 18.67 2.85 -27.72
N GLY A 400 18.36 2.86 -29.01
CA GLY A 400 17.63 1.78 -29.69
C GLY A 400 16.17 1.61 -29.23
N PHE A 401 15.77 2.10 -28.05
CA PHE A 401 14.44 1.88 -27.47
C PHE A 401 13.35 2.83 -27.99
N GLY A 402 13.66 3.71 -28.93
CA GLY A 402 12.76 4.72 -29.47
C GLY A 402 12.55 5.90 -28.50
N ALA A 403 11.78 6.88 -28.94
CA ALA A 403 11.56 8.14 -28.23
C ALA A 403 10.13 8.27 -27.67
N PRO A 404 9.90 9.07 -26.61
CA PRO A 404 8.57 9.43 -26.14
C PRO A 404 7.80 10.17 -27.25
N LYS A 405 6.55 9.76 -27.47
CA LYS A 405 5.61 10.45 -28.36
C LYS A 405 4.73 11.40 -27.54
N SER A 406 4.14 12.40 -28.21
CA SER A 406 3.10 13.27 -27.63
C SER A 406 2.03 12.47 -26.87
N GLU A 407 1.53 11.39 -27.48
CA GLU A 407 0.54 10.51 -26.85
C GLU A 407 1.03 9.84 -25.55
N HIS A 408 2.31 9.51 -25.43
CA HIS A 408 2.84 8.90 -24.20
C HIS A 408 2.84 9.92 -23.05
N ILE A 409 3.26 11.16 -23.36
CA ILE A 409 3.37 12.26 -22.40
C ILE A 409 1.99 12.62 -21.86
N HIS A 410 1.04 12.84 -22.76
CA HIS A 410 -0.33 13.18 -22.40
C HIS A 410 -1.01 12.08 -21.59
N TYR A 411 -0.76 10.80 -21.92
CA TYR A 411 -1.39 9.67 -21.26
C TYR A 411 -0.94 9.60 -19.80
N ALA A 412 0.37 9.63 -19.57
CA ALA A 412 0.93 9.58 -18.22
C ALA A 412 0.40 10.72 -17.33
N ILE A 413 0.33 11.95 -17.86
CA ILE A 413 -0.19 13.11 -17.11
C ILE A 413 -1.69 12.94 -16.81
N LYS A 414 -2.51 12.59 -17.82
CA LYS A 414 -3.96 12.47 -17.62
C LYS A 414 -4.35 11.29 -16.75
N MET A 415 -3.56 10.22 -16.73
CA MET A 415 -3.75 9.09 -15.80
C MET A 415 -3.54 9.50 -14.34
N ILE A 416 -2.67 10.47 -14.05
CA ILE A 416 -2.51 11.04 -12.70
C ILE A 416 -3.76 11.82 -12.29
N ASP A 417 -4.28 12.66 -13.19
CA ASP A 417 -5.47 13.46 -12.92
C ASP A 417 -6.67 12.57 -12.55
N ILE A 418 -6.93 11.52 -13.34
CA ILE A 418 -8.04 10.60 -13.04
C ILE A 418 -7.75 9.74 -11.81
N ALA A 419 -6.50 9.36 -11.53
CA ALA A 419 -6.16 8.63 -10.31
C ALA A 419 -6.44 9.45 -9.02
N ARG A 420 -6.30 10.78 -9.07
CA ARG A 420 -6.71 11.69 -7.98
C ARG A 420 -8.23 11.73 -7.82
N LEU A 421 -8.98 11.85 -8.91
CA LEU A 421 -10.44 11.78 -8.88
C LEU A 421 -10.92 10.43 -8.33
N LEU A 422 -10.28 9.34 -8.74
CA LEU A 422 -10.56 7.98 -8.29
C LEU A 422 -10.37 7.82 -6.78
N GLY A 423 -9.30 8.41 -6.22
CA GLY A 423 -9.09 8.49 -4.77
C GLY A 423 -10.25 9.17 -4.05
N ARG A 424 -10.66 10.35 -4.54
CA ARG A 424 -11.78 11.10 -3.94
C ARG A 424 -13.11 10.37 -4.06
N ILE A 425 -13.38 9.70 -5.18
CA ILE A 425 -14.56 8.86 -5.37
C ILE A 425 -14.56 7.73 -4.34
N MET A 426 -13.42 7.07 -4.12
CA MET A 426 -13.30 6.02 -3.12
C MET A 426 -13.61 6.51 -1.71
N ASP A 427 -12.99 7.62 -1.31
CA ASP A 427 -13.20 8.20 0.02
C ASP A 427 -14.64 8.68 0.20
N THR A 428 -15.27 9.16 -0.88
CA THR A 428 -16.64 9.69 -0.84
C THR A 428 -17.68 8.58 -0.69
N HIS A 429 -17.53 7.49 -1.45
CA HIS A 429 -18.54 6.44 -1.58
C HIS A 429 -18.29 5.21 -0.71
N PHE A 430 -17.03 4.92 -0.35
CA PHE A 430 -16.66 3.65 0.27
C PHE A 430 -15.94 3.80 1.62
N ALA A 431 -15.63 5.02 2.08
CA ALA A 431 -14.98 5.20 3.38
C ALA A 431 -15.92 4.78 4.54
N PRO A 432 -15.45 3.90 5.45
CA PRO A 432 -16.28 3.43 6.56
C PRO A 432 -16.57 4.57 7.55
N GLY A 433 -17.80 4.59 8.07
CA GLY A 433 -18.24 5.61 9.03
C GLY A 433 -18.67 6.93 8.40
N ARG A 434 -18.50 7.09 7.08
CA ARG A 434 -19.18 8.14 6.31
C ARG A 434 -20.63 7.69 6.10
N GLY A 435 -21.58 8.60 6.30
CA GLY A 435 -22.97 8.38 5.85
C GLY A 435 -23.04 8.39 4.32
N PRO A 436 -24.25 8.24 3.74
CA PRO A 436 -24.44 8.43 2.31
C PRO A 436 -23.84 9.78 1.87
N PRO A 437 -23.09 9.82 0.75
CA PRO A 437 -22.49 11.06 0.29
C PRO A 437 -23.56 12.09 -0.03
N ALA A 438 -23.26 13.37 0.23
CA ALA A 438 -24.19 14.44 -0.07
C ALA A 438 -24.44 14.50 -1.59
N PRO A 439 -25.69 14.72 -2.06
CA PRO A 439 -25.97 14.81 -3.49
C PRO A 439 -25.16 15.88 -4.24
N THR A 440 -24.73 16.93 -3.53
CA THR A 440 -23.86 17.99 -4.06
C THR A 440 -22.45 17.46 -4.34
N GLU A 441 -21.86 16.72 -3.41
CA GLU A 441 -20.51 16.16 -3.53
C GLU A 441 -20.44 15.14 -4.68
N VAL A 442 -21.47 14.29 -4.82
CA VAL A 442 -21.57 13.35 -5.96
C VAL A 442 -21.68 14.10 -7.28
N ARG A 443 -22.47 15.19 -7.32
CA ARG A 443 -22.61 16.02 -8.52
C ARG A 443 -21.31 16.72 -8.90
N GLU A 444 -20.57 17.23 -7.92
CA GLU A 444 -19.26 17.86 -8.11
C GLU A 444 -18.24 16.87 -8.67
N LEU A 445 -18.15 15.65 -8.10
CA LEU A 445 -17.25 14.61 -8.63
C LEU A 445 -17.62 14.21 -10.05
N LYS A 446 -18.91 14.06 -10.34
CA LYS A 446 -19.39 13.78 -11.70
C LYS A 446 -19.01 14.89 -12.67
N GLN A 447 -19.20 16.15 -12.30
CA GLN A 447 -18.82 17.29 -13.13
C GLN A 447 -17.31 17.30 -13.41
N GLN A 448 -16.48 17.09 -12.39
CA GLN A 448 -15.03 17.04 -12.55
C GLN A 448 -14.56 15.90 -13.46
N LEU A 449 -15.25 14.76 -13.44
CA LEU A 449 -14.97 13.64 -14.32
C LEU A 449 -15.33 13.98 -15.78
N GLU A 450 -16.49 14.59 -16.02
CA GLU A 450 -16.89 15.07 -17.35
C GLU A 450 -15.94 16.18 -17.86
N ASP A 451 -15.56 17.13 -17.00
CA ASP A 451 -14.60 18.19 -17.33
C ASP A 451 -13.24 17.58 -17.69
N TRP A 452 -12.77 16.58 -16.95
CA TRP A 452 -11.53 15.88 -17.25
C TRP A 452 -11.59 15.24 -18.65
N LYS A 453 -12.70 14.57 -18.99
CA LYS A 453 -12.89 13.93 -20.31
C LYS A 453 -12.93 14.95 -21.44
N GLN A 454 -13.58 16.09 -21.25
CA GLN A 454 -13.63 17.17 -22.23
C GLN A 454 -12.26 17.81 -22.45
N ASN A 455 -11.42 17.85 -21.40
CA ASN A 455 -10.07 18.39 -21.42
C ASN A 455 -8.98 17.37 -21.85
N LEU A 456 -9.37 16.22 -22.43
CA LEU A 456 -8.42 15.32 -23.06
C LEU A 456 -7.84 15.97 -24.35
N PRO A 457 -6.56 15.75 -24.67
CA PRO A 457 -5.98 16.13 -25.95
C PRO A 457 -6.74 15.51 -27.13
N GLU A 458 -6.70 16.14 -28.29
CA GLU A 458 -7.48 15.70 -29.46
C GLU A 458 -7.16 14.26 -29.87
N GLU A 459 -5.87 13.88 -29.81
CA GLU A 459 -5.36 12.53 -30.04
C GLU A 459 -5.95 11.46 -29.11
N MET A 460 -6.48 11.85 -27.94
CA MET A 460 -7.08 10.98 -26.93
C MET A 460 -8.59 11.12 -26.78
N ARG A 461 -9.23 11.99 -27.56
CA ARG A 461 -10.70 12.17 -27.51
C ARG A 461 -11.47 11.15 -28.35
N ARG A 462 -10.82 10.53 -29.34
CA ARG A 462 -11.46 9.62 -30.29
C ARG A 462 -11.63 8.24 -29.65
N GLY A 463 -12.87 7.77 -29.57
CA GLY A 463 -13.18 6.48 -28.96
C GLY A 463 -12.63 5.30 -29.78
N PRO A 464 -12.63 4.07 -29.23
CA PRO A 464 -12.18 2.86 -29.94
C PRO A 464 -12.98 2.55 -31.21
N ASP A 465 -14.18 3.12 -31.37
CA ASP A 465 -15.09 2.87 -32.49
C ASP A 465 -14.58 3.45 -33.83
N ASP A 466 -13.57 4.33 -33.79
CA ASP A 466 -13.00 4.98 -34.99
C ASP A 466 -11.95 4.12 -35.73
N GLY A 467 -11.67 2.89 -35.27
CA GLY A 467 -10.76 1.93 -35.93
C GLY A 467 -9.28 2.34 -36.03
N GLN A 468 -8.94 3.57 -35.60
CA GLN A 468 -7.59 4.15 -35.62
C GLN A 468 -7.06 4.49 -34.22
N SER A 469 -7.80 4.15 -33.16
CA SER A 469 -7.50 4.58 -31.80
C SER A 469 -6.34 3.77 -31.21
N SER A 470 -5.32 4.47 -30.71
CA SER A 470 -4.17 3.82 -30.08
C SER A 470 -4.59 3.09 -28.80
N VAL A 471 -3.81 2.09 -28.38
CA VAL A 471 -4.07 1.32 -27.16
C VAL A 471 -4.17 2.24 -25.93
N LEU A 472 -3.36 3.30 -25.88
CA LEU A 472 -3.40 4.29 -24.79
C LEU A 472 -4.73 5.06 -24.76
N THR A 473 -5.27 5.41 -25.93
CA THR A 473 -6.60 6.04 -26.05
C THR A 473 -7.71 5.08 -25.59
N CYS A 474 -7.60 3.79 -25.89
CA CYS A 474 -8.55 2.80 -25.34
C CYS A 474 -8.45 2.71 -23.81
N LEU A 475 -7.23 2.67 -23.27
CA LEU A 475 -6.99 2.56 -21.83
C LEU A 475 -7.47 3.81 -21.05
N ILE A 476 -7.28 5.01 -21.59
CA ILE A 476 -7.71 6.24 -20.91
C ILE A 476 -9.24 6.35 -20.86
N HIS A 477 -9.93 5.90 -21.92
CA HIS A 477 -11.38 5.80 -21.92
C HIS A 477 -11.91 4.66 -21.04
N LEU A 478 -11.15 3.58 -20.87
CA LEU A 478 -11.48 2.54 -19.89
C LEU A 478 -11.33 3.07 -18.46
N ALA A 479 -10.32 3.88 -18.17
CA ALA A 479 -10.13 4.49 -16.85
C ALA A 479 -11.26 5.48 -16.49
N TYR A 480 -11.87 6.12 -17.50
CA TYR A 480 -13.01 7.01 -17.34
C TYR A 480 -14.30 6.29 -16.93
N LYS A 481 -14.54 5.11 -17.51
CA LYS A 481 -15.75 4.32 -17.29
C LYS A 481 -15.71 3.68 -15.91
#